data_AF-A0A6B3D5K0-F1
#
_entry.id   AF-A0A6B3D5K0-F1
#
_cell.length_a   1.000
_cell.length_b   1.000
_cell.length_c   1.000
_cell.angle_alpha   90.00
_cell.angle_beta   90.00
_cell.angle_gamma   90.00
#
_symmetry.space_group_name_H-M   'P 1'
#
loop_
_entity.id
_entity.type
_entity.pdbx_description
1 polymer ?
#
loop_
_entity_poly.entity_id
_entity_poly.type
_entity_poly.pdbx_seq_one_letter_code
_entity_poly.pdbx_strand_id
1 'polypeptide(L)'
;VDEVRALEAQGLREGRTASRALGYQQVLAALAGACTLDEARAETVRATKRFARRQDSWFRRDPRVHWLSGGVADRTELPRLALSLVERPVTA
;
A
#
# COMPACT_ATOMS: atom_id res chain seq x y z
N VAL A 1 -5.38 -4.06 -14.77
CA VAL A 1 -5.35 -5.46 -15.26
C VAL A 1 -4.23 -5.64 -16.27
N ASP A 2 -4.08 -4.72 -17.22
CA ASP A 2 -3.07 -4.81 -18.29
C ASP A 2 -1.63 -4.92 -17.76
N GLU A 3 -1.28 -4.15 -16.72
CA GLU A 3 0.01 -4.29 -16.05
C GLU A 3 0.27 -5.73 -15.56
N VAL A 4 -0.74 -6.36 -14.92
CA VAL A 4 -0.61 -7.73 -14.40
C VAL A 4 -0.47 -8.74 -15.54
N ARG A 5 -1.19 -8.56 -16.66
CA ARG A 5 -1.04 -9.39 -17.86
C ARG A 5 0.37 -9.29 -18.45
N ALA A 6 0.91 -8.07 -18.55
CA ALA A 6 2.25 -7.83 -19.06
C ALA A 6 3.32 -8.47 -18.17
N LEU A 7 3.18 -8.35 -16.84
CA LEU A 7 4.11 -8.94 -15.87
C LEU A 7 3.97 -10.46 -15.79
N GLU A 8 2.75 -11.00 -15.93
CA GLU A 8 2.50 -12.44 -16.01
C GLU A 8 3.24 -13.08 -17.18
N ALA A 9 3.23 -12.43 -18.35
CA ALA A 9 4.01 -12.86 -19.51
C ALA A 9 5.54 -12.82 -19.27
N GLN A 10 6.00 -12.05 -18.27
CA GLN A 10 7.41 -11.96 -17.86
C GLN A 10 7.75 -12.85 -16.66
N GLY A 11 6.85 -13.73 -16.25
CA GLY A 11 7.11 -14.69 -15.17
C GLY A 11 6.73 -14.20 -13.78
N LEU A 12 5.75 -13.28 -13.67
CA LEU A 12 5.27 -12.81 -12.36
C LEU A 12 4.79 -13.95 -11.47
N ARG A 13 4.19 -15.02 -12.03
CA ARG A 13 3.63 -16.15 -11.26
C ARG A 13 4.70 -16.94 -10.52
N GLU A 14 5.88 -17.06 -11.11
CA GLU A 14 7.04 -17.76 -10.57
C GLU A 14 7.75 -16.94 -9.49
N GLY A 15 7.48 -15.63 -9.44
CA GLY A 15 8.01 -14.73 -8.42
C GLY A 15 7.56 -15.11 -7.00
N ARG A 16 8.49 -15.12 -6.05
CA ARG A 16 8.21 -15.49 -4.64
C ARG A 16 7.37 -14.46 -3.88
N THR A 17 7.59 -13.18 -4.15
CA THR A 17 7.03 -12.05 -3.38
C THR A 17 6.03 -11.24 -4.17
N ALA A 18 6.38 -10.83 -5.39
CA ALA A 18 5.54 -9.97 -6.22
C ALA A 18 4.19 -10.61 -6.60
N SER A 19 4.16 -11.91 -6.88
CA SER A 19 2.91 -12.65 -7.15
C SER A 19 1.91 -12.61 -6.00
N ARG A 20 2.40 -12.48 -4.77
CA ARG A 20 1.62 -12.45 -3.52
C ARG A 20 1.32 -11.02 -3.06
N ALA A 21 1.82 -10.02 -3.79
CA ALA A 21 1.53 -8.63 -3.48
C ALA A 21 0.03 -8.36 -3.62
N LEU A 22 -0.47 -7.51 -2.73
CA LEU A 22 -1.87 -7.13 -2.71
C LEU A 22 -2.24 -6.40 -4.01
N GLY A 23 -3.38 -6.76 -4.60
CA GLY A 23 -3.80 -6.33 -5.93
C GLY A 23 -3.34 -7.31 -7.01
N TYR A 24 -2.05 -7.63 -7.04
CA TYR A 24 -1.50 -8.58 -8.01
C TYR A 24 -2.07 -9.99 -7.83
N GLN A 25 -2.06 -10.51 -6.60
CA GLN A 25 -2.60 -11.84 -6.32
C GLN A 25 -4.08 -11.98 -6.72
N GLN A 26 -4.89 -10.95 -6.47
CA GLN A 26 -6.32 -10.95 -6.80
C GLN A 26 -6.54 -10.94 -8.31
N VAL A 27 -5.79 -10.12 -9.05
CA VAL A 27 -5.89 -10.08 -10.51
C VAL A 27 -5.37 -11.37 -11.13
N LEU A 28 -4.27 -11.94 -10.63
CA LEU A 28 -3.76 -13.24 -11.09
C LEU A 28 -4.77 -14.39 -10.89
N ALA A 29 -5.53 -14.36 -9.79
CA ALA A 29 -6.61 -15.32 -9.54
C ALA A 29 -7.76 -15.17 -10.56
N ALA A 30 -8.17 -13.93 -10.85
CA ALA A 30 -9.19 -13.67 -11.87
C ALA A 30 -8.72 -14.06 -13.28
N LEU A 31 -7.47 -13.78 -13.64
CA LEU A 31 -6.88 -14.19 -14.92
C LEU A 31 -6.76 -15.71 -15.05
N ALA A 32 -6.62 -16.43 -13.93
CA ALA A 32 -6.66 -17.89 -13.89
C ALA A 32 -8.09 -18.47 -13.90
N GLY A 33 -9.14 -17.64 -13.96
CA GLY A 33 -10.54 -18.07 -13.95
C GLY A 33 -11.06 -18.51 -12.58
N ALA A 34 -10.32 -18.27 -11.49
CA ALA A 34 -10.73 -18.66 -10.14
C ALA A 34 -11.80 -17.74 -9.53
N CYS A 35 -11.93 -16.52 -10.07
CA CYS A 35 -13.00 -15.57 -9.74
C CYS A 35 -13.20 -14.57 -10.89
N THR A 36 -14.26 -13.78 -10.82
CA THR A 36 -14.49 -12.66 -11.74
C THR A 36 -13.60 -11.46 -11.40
N LEU A 37 -13.43 -10.55 -12.36
CA LEU A 37 -12.69 -9.30 -12.11
C LEU A 37 -13.37 -8.40 -11.05
N ASP A 38 -14.70 -8.43 -10.96
CA ASP A 38 -15.45 -7.67 -9.97
C ASP A 38 -15.25 -8.23 -8.55
N GLU A 39 -15.24 -9.55 -8.39
CA GLU A 39 -14.90 -10.22 -7.13
C GLU A 39 -13.45 -9.94 -6.72
N ALA A 40 -12.52 -10.02 -7.67
CA ALA A 40 -11.11 -9.67 -7.44
C ALA A 40 -10.95 -8.20 -7.00
N ARG A 41 -11.70 -7.28 -7.62
CA ARG A 41 -11.72 -5.86 -7.24
C ARG A 41 -12.27 -5.68 -5.83
N ALA A 42 -13.41 -6.30 -5.52
CA ALA A 42 -14.01 -6.24 -4.20
C ALA A 42 -13.06 -6.79 -3.12
N GLU A 43 -12.39 -7.91 -3.39
CA GLU A 43 -11.42 -8.47 -2.45
C GLU A 43 -10.17 -7.60 -2.30
N THR A 44 -9.68 -7.01 -3.39
CA THR A 44 -8.56 -6.05 -3.33
C THR A 44 -8.91 -4.90 -2.41
N VAL A 45 -10.09 -4.28 -2.56
CA VAL A 45 -10.53 -3.19 -1.67
C VAL A 45 -10.59 -3.63 -0.20
N ARG A 46 -11.17 -4.80 0.07
CA ARG A 46 -11.24 -5.34 1.44
C ARG A 46 -9.85 -5.58 2.03
N ALA A 47 -8.98 -6.24 1.28
CA ALA A 47 -7.62 -6.55 1.69
C ALA A 47 -6.81 -5.27 1.94
N THR A 48 -6.90 -4.26 1.04
CA THR A 48 -6.20 -2.97 1.20
C THR A 48 -6.63 -2.27 2.49
N LYS A 49 -7.93 -2.24 2.78
CA LYS A 49 -8.44 -1.65 4.03
C LYS A 49 -7.91 -2.37 5.27
N ARG A 50 -7.88 -3.71 5.27
CA ARG A 50 -7.30 -4.50 6.37
C ARG A 50 -5.80 -4.24 6.50
N PHE A 51 -5.07 -4.15 5.38
CA PHE A 51 -3.65 -3.86 5.37
C PHE A 51 -3.34 -2.47 5.95
N ALA A 52 -4.04 -1.43 5.48
CA ALA A 52 -3.91 -0.07 6.01
C ALA A 52 -4.17 0.01 7.52
N ARG A 53 -5.21 -0.67 8.04
CA ARG A 53 -5.48 -0.74 9.48
C ARG A 53 -4.34 -1.40 10.27
N ARG A 54 -3.72 -2.45 9.72
CA ARG A 54 -2.56 -3.09 10.33
C ARG A 54 -1.34 -2.18 10.33
N GLN A 55 -1.10 -1.45 9.23
CA GLN A 55 -0.04 -0.45 9.15
C GLN A 55 -0.24 0.65 10.20
N ASP A 56 -1.44 1.24 10.28
CA ASP A 56 -1.78 2.26 11.29
C ASP A 56 -1.54 1.74 12.72
N SER A 57 -2.04 0.54 13.03
CA SER A 57 -1.83 -0.08 14.35
C SER A 57 -0.35 -0.36 14.66
N TRP A 58 0.44 -0.71 13.65
CA TRP A 58 1.87 -0.98 13.80
C TRP A 58 2.64 0.31 14.07
N PHE A 59 2.44 1.34 13.25
CA PHE A 59 3.12 2.64 13.41
C PHE A 59 2.69 3.38 14.68
N ARG A 60 1.42 3.28 15.11
CA ARG A 60 0.94 3.92 16.35
C ARG A 60 1.65 3.46 17.61
N ARG A 61 2.27 2.28 17.59
CA ARG A 61 3.03 1.73 18.72
C ARG A 61 4.45 2.26 18.80
N ASP A 62 4.96 2.89 17.74
CA ASP A 62 6.31 3.44 17.72
C ASP A 62 6.28 4.92 18.15
N PRO A 63 6.79 5.27 19.34
CA PRO A 63 6.76 6.64 19.84
C PRO A 63 7.65 7.60 19.06
N ARG A 64 8.53 7.09 18.18
CA ARG A 64 9.41 7.90 17.33
C ARG A 64 8.68 8.46 16.10
N VAL A 65 7.49 7.95 15.80
CA VAL A 65 6.71 8.37 14.62
C VAL A 65 6.06 9.72 14.88
N HIS A 66 6.41 10.70 14.05
CA HIS A 66 5.71 11.98 13.99
C HIS A 66 4.58 11.93 12.97
N TRP A 67 3.34 12.15 13.42
CA TRP A 67 2.16 12.09 12.57
C TRP A 67 1.87 13.44 11.93
N LEU A 68 1.79 13.46 10.59
CA LEU A 68 1.38 14.63 9.81
C LEU A 68 0.04 14.32 9.11
N SER A 69 -0.87 15.30 9.11
CA SER A 69 -2.17 15.14 8.45
C SER A 69 -2.04 15.09 6.93
N GLY A 70 -2.46 13.99 6.32
CA GLY A 70 -2.55 13.85 4.85
C GLY A 70 -3.81 14.47 4.23
N GLY A 71 -4.60 15.21 5.03
CA GLY A 71 -5.85 15.84 4.60
C GLY A 71 -5.63 16.84 3.47
N VAL A 72 -6.63 17.02 2.60
CA VAL A 72 -6.53 17.91 1.43
C VAL A 72 -6.16 19.35 1.83
N ALA A 73 -6.71 19.84 2.95
CA ALA A 73 -6.42 21.16 3.48
C ALA A 73 -4.95 21.35 3.90
N ASP A 74 -4.27 20.28 4.31
CA ASP A 74 -2.92 20.33 4.86
C ASP A 74 -1.84 19.96 3.83
N ARG A 75 -2.24 19.47 2.64
CA ARG A 75 -1.31 18.91 1.65
C ARG A 75 -0.22 19.87 1.19
N THR A 76 -0.53 21.15 1.06
CA THR A 76 0.45 22.16 0.62
C THR A 76 1.49 22.44 1.70
N GLU A 77 1.11 22.29 2.97
CA GLU A 77 1.99 22.55 4.12
C GLU A 77 2.82 21.35 4.54
N LEU A 78 2.43 20.14 4.11
CA LEU A 78 3.10 18.88 4.47
C LEU A 78 4.62 18.90 4.30
N PRO A 79 5.20 19.37 3.16
CA PRO A 79 6.66 19.38 3.00
C PRO A 79 7.35 20.27 4.04
N ARG A 80 6.77 21.45 4.33
CA ARG A 80 7.32 22.40 5.31
C ARG A 80 7.24 21.83 6.73
N LEU A 81 6.11 21.20 7.07
CA LEU A 81 5.93 20.54 8.38
C LEU A 81 6.88 19.34 8.55
N ALA A 82 7.13 18.57 7.48
CA ALA A 82 8.09 17.48 7.52
C ALA A 82 9.53 18.00 7.72
N LEU A 83 9.91 19.06 7.00
CA LEU A 83 11.25 19.64 7.11
C LEU A 83 11.53 20.16 8.53
N SER A 84 10.56 20.83 9.16
CA SER A 84 10.73 21.36 10.52
C SER A 84 10.93 20.27 11.58
N LEU A 85 10.48 19.04 11.33
CA LEU A 85 10.76 17.90 12.22
C LEU A 85 12.19 17.37 12.06
N VAL A 86 12.75 17.43 10.85
CA VAL A 86 14.12 16.98 10.54
C VAL A 86 15.16 17.99 11.01
N GLU A 87 14.87 19.29 10.91
CA GLU A 87 15.79 20.36 11.29
C GLU A 87 15.89 20.60 12.80
N ARG A 88 15.00 20.02 13.61
CA ARG A 88 15.09 20.11 15.07
C ARG A 88 16.34 19.35 15.53
N PRO A 89 17.28 20.01 16.23
CA PRO A 89 18.43 19.30 16.79
C PRO A 89 17.91 18.21 17.72
N VAL A 90 18.37 16.98 17.50
CA VAL A 90 18.11 15.86 18.41
C VAL A 90 18.82 16.19 19.72
N THR A 91 18.12 16.82 20.66
CA THR A 91 18.57 16.90 22.05
C THR A 91 18.60 15.48 22.60
N ALA A 92 19.80 14.92 22.72
CA ALA A 92 20.09 13.69 23.43
C ALA A 92 19.90 13.88 24.95
#